data_AF-A0A412YXL8-F1
#
_entry.id   AF-A0A412YXL8-F1
#
_cell.length_a   1.000
_cell.length_b   1.000
_cell.length_c   1.000
_cell.angle_alpha   90.00
_cell.angle_beta   90.00
_cell.angle_gamma   90.00
#
_symmetry.space_group_name_H-M   'P 1'
#
loop_
_entity.id
_entity.type
_entity.pdbx_description
1 polymer ?
#
loop_
_entity_poly.entity_id
_entity_poly.type
_entity_poly.pdbx_seq_one_letter_code
_entity_poly.pdbx_strand_id
1 'polypeptide(L)' 'ELAGMRCNQLPDKIYSKDEIDETTEQYTYTFDKDGYVESCTEVSTYKRLDNNETRTETTIYTFTWE' A
#
# COMPACT_ATOMS: atom_id res chain seq x y z
N GLU A 1 4.87 5.98 -21.53
CA GLU A 1 4.67 7.03 -20.52
C GLU A 1 3.59 6.56 -19.55
N LEU A 2 3.92 6.41 -18.26
CA LEU A 2 2.95 6.05 -17.19
C LEU A 2 2.23 7.31 -16.66
N ALA A 3 2.03 8.31 -17.51
CA ALA A 3 1.20 9.46 -17.20
C ALA A 3 -0.25 9.08 -17.48
N GLY A 4 -1.07 8.95 -16.43
CA GLY A 4 -2.53 8.82 -16.59
C GLY A 4 -3.21 7.59 -15.98
N MET A 5 -2.67 6.97 -14.93
CA MET A 5 -3.52 6.09 -14.10
C MET A 5 -4.54 6.96 -13.34
N ARG A 6 -5.80 6.97 -13.81
CA ARG A 6 -6.92 7.59 -13.10
C ARG A 6 -7.09 6.92 -11.74
N CYS A 7 -7.28 7.75 -10.70
CA CYS A 7 -7.38 7.41 -9.28
C CYS A 7 -8.33 6.25 -8.89
N ASN A 8 -9.20 5.81 -9.79
CA ASN A 8 -10.20 4.76 -9.55
C ASN A 8 -9.66 3.31 -9.58
N GLN A 9 -8.36 3.10 -9.79
CA GLN A 9 -7.77 1.75 -9.88
C GLN A 9 -6.76 1.44 -8.77
N LEU A 10 -6.51 2.38 -7.86
CA LEU A 10 -5.56 2.16 -6.77
C LEU A 10 -6.25 1.32 -5.67
N PRO A 11 -5.64 0.20 -5.24
CA PRO A 11 -6.20 -0.61 -4.18
C PRO A 11 -6.07 0.13 -2.84
N ASP A 12 -7.17 0.21 -2.09
CA ASP A 12 -7.15 0.79 -0.74
C ASP A 12 -6.59 -0.20 0.29
N LYS A 13 -6.89 -1.49 0.07
CA LYS A 13 -6.45 -2.58 0.94
C LYS A 13 -6.29 -3.87 0.14
N ILE A 14 -5.23 -4.60 0.44
CA ILE A 14 -4.96 -5.93 -0.07
C ILE A 14 -4.88 -6.87 1.14
N TYR A 15 -5.47 -8.05 0.98
CA TYR A 15 -5.36 -9.14 1.95
C TYR A 15 -4.88 -10.38 1.24
N SER A 16 -3.82 -10.96 1.80
CA SER A 16 -3.18 -12.16 1.29
C SER A 16 -3.01 -13.12 2.46
N LYS A 17 -3.33 -14.40 2.24
CA LYS A 17 -3.17 -15.43 3.26
C LYS A 17 -2.55 -16.65 2.62
N ASP A 18 -1.51 -17.15 3.27
CA ASP A 18 -0.82 -18.38 2.93
C ASP A 18 -1.00 -19.41 4.05
N GLU A 19 -0.36 -20.58 3.90
CA GLU A 19 -0.49 -21.67 4.89
C GLU A 19 0.08 -21.29 6.27
N ILE A 20 1.16 -20.49 6.28
CA ILE A 20 1.95 -20.19 7.48
C ILE A 20 1.83 -18.74 7.96
N ASP A 21 1.29 -17.85 7.15
CA ASP A 21 1.16 -16.43 7.46
C ASP A 21 -0.04 -15.76 6.77
N GLU A 22 -0.42 -14.61 7.29
CA GLU A 22 -1.36 -13.70 6.64
C GLU A 22 -0.76 -12.29 6.61
N THR A 23 -0.99 -11.59 5.50
CA THR A 23 -0.50 -10.24 5.25
C THR A 23 -1.67 -9.33 4.88
N THR A 24 -1.73 -8.17 5.50
CA THR A 24 -2.68 -7.11 5.19
C THR A 24 -1.94 -5.84 4.83
N GLU A 25 -2.13 -5.35 3.62
CA GLU A 25 -1.51 -4.11 3.14
C GLU A 25 -2.60 -3.06 2.98
N GLN A 26 -2.42 -1.89 3.58
CA GLN A 26 -3.32 -0.74 3.46
C GLN A 26 -2.58 0.40 2.81
N TYR A 27 -3.20 1.03 1.82
CA TYR A 27 -2.59 2.09 1.04
C TYR A 27 -3.38 3.38 1.20
N THR A 28 -2.69 4.45 1.58
CA THR A 28 -3.26 5.80 1.65
C THR A 28 -2.53 6.69 0.67
N TYR A 29 -3.26 7.28 -0.27
CA TYR A 29 -2.68 8.10 -1.33
C TYR A 29 -2.94 9.58 -1.06
N THR A 30 -1.93 10.42 -1.26
CA THR A 30 -2.09 11.88 -1.35
C THR A 30 -1.97 12.32 -2.79
N PHE A 31 -2.72 13.34 -3.16
CA PHE A 31 -2.76 13.86 -4.52
C PHE A 31 -2.41 15.35 -4.51
N ASP A 32 -1.67 15.77 -5.54
CA ASP A 32 -1.38 17.18 -5.80
C ASP A 32 -2.63 17.92 -6.34
N LYS A 33 -2.56 19.26 -6.42
CA LYS A 33 -3.58 20.15 -7.01
C LYS A 33 -4.04 19.74 -8.41
N ASP A 34 -3.18 19.09 -9.20
CA ASP A 34 -3.50 18.62 -10.56
C ASP A 34 -4.11 17.19 -10.56
N GLY A 35 -4.27 16.57 -9.38
CA GLY A 35 -4.89 15.24 -9.21
C GLY A 35 -3.94 14.05 -9.44
N TYR A 36 -2.64 14.30 -9.56
CA TYR A 36 -1.61 13.25 -9.63
C TYR A 36 -1.24 12.77 -8.23
N VAL A 37 -0.89 11.49 -8.09
CA VAL A 37 -0.43 10.96 -6.80
C VAL A 37 0.91 11.60 -6.45
N GLU A 38 0.99 12.21 -5.27
CA GLU A 38 2.20 12.84 -4.73
C GLU A 38 2.92 11.87 -3.80
N SER A 39 2.15 11.14 -2.98
CA SER A 39 2.69 10.10 -2.10
C SER A 39 1.71 8.95 -1.88
N CYS A 40 2.26 7.81 -1.50
CA CYS A 40 1.52 6.65 -1.04
C CYS A 40 2.11 6.20 0.29
N THR A 41 1.29 6.08 1.32
CA THR A 41 1.65 5.44 2.57
C THR A 41 1.11 4.01 2.55
N GLU A 42 2.00 3.04 2.53
CA GLU A 42 1.69 1.63 2.70
C GLU A 42 1.88 1.25 4.17
N VAL A 43 0.85 0.65 4.76
CA VAL A 43 0.93 0.01 6.07
C VAL A 43 0.71 -1.48 5.88
N SER A 44 1.79 -2.24 5.94
CA SER A 44 1.75 -3.70 5.86
C SER A 44 1.74 -4.29 7.26
N THR A 45 0.80 -5.19 7.51
CA THR A 45 0.74 -5.99 8.74
C THR A 45 0.93 -7.44 8.36
N TYR A 46 2.06 -7.99 8.77
CA TYR A 46 2.42 -9.38 8.63
C TYR A 46 2.09 -10.12 9.92
N LYS A 47 1.43 -11.27 9.81
CA LYS A 47 1.11 -12.11 10.96
C LYS A 47 1.42 -13.57 10.66
N ARG A 48 2.29 -14.15 11.47
CA ARG A 48 2.59 -15.59 11.44
C ARG A 48 1.48 -16.37 12.12
N LEU A 49 0.98 -17.40 11.46
CA LEU A 49 -0.09 -18.25 11.99
C LEU A 49 0.44 -19.29 12.98
N ASP A 50 1.71 -19.69 12.85
CA ASP A 50 2.32 -20.71 13.69
C ASP A 50 2.56 -20.26 15.14
N ASN A 51 2.94 -19.00 15.34
CA ASN A 51 3.29 -18.46 16.65
C ASN A 51 2.52 -17.18 17.01
N ASN A 52 1.56 -16.76 16.17
CA ASN A 52 0.77 -15.54 16.32
C ASN A 52 1.62 -14.26 16.47
N GLU A 53 2.87 -14.28 16.01
CA GLU A 53 3.69 -13.09 15.92
C GLU A 53 3.08 -12.14 14.90
N THR A 54 2.97 -10.86 15.25
CA THR A 54 2.47 -9.82 14.35
C THR A 54 3.51 -8.71 14.26
N ARG A 55 3.80 -8.29 13.03
CA ARG A 55 4.69 -7.18 12.71
C ARG A 55 3.94 -6.20 11.83
N THR A 56 4.08 -4.92 12.14
CA THR A 56 3.54 -3.84 11.33
C THR A 56 4.70 -3.02 10.80
N GLU A 57 4.68 -2.75 9.50
CA GLU A 57 5.67 -1.96 8.78
C GLU A 57 4.95 -0.84 8.06
N THR A 58 5.59 0.34 8.03
CA THR A 58 5.06 1.51 7.33
C THR A 58 6.10 1.99 6.33
N THR A 59 5.72 1.97 5.06
CA THR A 59 6.56 2.41 3.95
C THR A 59 5.90 3.63 3.30
N ILE A 60 6.67 4.70 3.14
CA ILE A 60 6.18 5.93 2.52
C ILE A 60 6.87 6.08 1.17
N TYR A 61 6.08 6.08 0.11
CA TYR A 61 6.52 6.30 -1.26
C TYR A 61 6.22 7.75 -1.64
N THR A 62 7.23 8.46 -2.14
CA THR A 62 7.08 9.81 -2.70
C THR A 62 7.34 9.76 -4.18
N PHE A 63 6.45 10.35 -4.97
CA PHE A 63 6.52 10.35 -6.43
C PHE A 63 6.95 11.72 -6.93
N THR A 64 7.88 11.75 -7.87
CA THR A 64 8.31 12.97 -8.58
C THR A 64 8.04 12.78 -10.06
N TRP A 65 7.26 13.69 -10.65
CA TRP A 65 6.92 13.70 -12.07
C TRP A 65 7.80 14.74 -12.78
N GLU A 66 8.34 14.40 -13.96
CA GLU A 66 9.11 15.31 -14.85
C GLU A 66 8.25 15.78 -16.02
#